data_AF-B7WTR1-F1
#
_entry.id   AF-B7WTR1-F1
#
_cell.length_a   1.000
_cell.length_b   1.000
_cell.length_c   1.000
_cell.angle_alpha   90.00
_cell.angle_beta   90.00
_cell.angle_gamma   90.00
#
_symmetry.space_group_name_H-M   'P 1'
#
loop_
_entity.id
_entity.type
_entity.pdbx_description
1 polymer ?
#
loop_
_entity_poly.entity_id
_entity_poly.type
_entity_poly.pdbx_seq_one_letter_code
_entity_poly.pdbx_strand_id
1 'polypeptide(L)'
;MTQQPNQLDLVPTPSPRLAPTQETYNELQMAYDHFNERLFGGQLPSCLITLQREKRTFGYFSAARFASLDGSTTDEIAMNPTYFAVVPIIETLQTQVHEMTHLWQHHFGKPGRGRYHNEEWARKMESIGLMPSSTGQPGGARTGDSMADYAVEGGRFLAACDELLTANFTLSWYDRFPSADHVIAGQASMANHIQGIEGTKPPMASIPALAEAVKPTGLAVAATAGEDGVLTTPANRSNRVKYSCSGCKNPVSVWGKPGIKLICGECRKSFDVQ
;
A
#
# COMPACT_ATOMS: atom_id res chain seq x y z
N MET A 1 38.99 57.52 -17.22
CA MET A 1 38.13 56.98 -16.15
C MET A 1 36.93 56.32 -16.82
N THR A 2 36.99 55.02 -17.02
CA THR A 2 35.93 54.24 -17.67
C THR A 2 35.45 53.22 -16.64
N GLN A 3 34.24 53.44 -16.11
CA GLN A 3 33.60 52.50 -15.19
C GLN A 3 33.08 51.29 -15.98
N GLN A 4 33.46 50.09 -15.54
CA GLN A 4 32.85 48.84 -16.00
C GLN A 4 31.46 48.68 -15.35
N PRO A 5 30.44 48.18 -16.08
CA PRO A 5 29.13 47.97 -15.51
C PRO A 5 29.11 46.73 -14.60
N ASN A 6 28.39 46.90 -13.49
CA ASN A 6 28.18 45.96 -12.41
C ASN A 6 27.45 44.70 -12.92
N GLN A 7 28.06 43.53 -12.74
CA GLN A 7 27.48 42.23 -13.06
C GLN A 7 26.42 41.92 -11.99
N LEU A 8 25.14 42.15 -12.30
CA LEU A 8 24.03 41.76 -11.45
C LEU A 8 23.96 40.22 -11.40
N ASP A 9 24.19 39.66 -10.22
CA ASP A 9 24.00 38.25 -9.91
C ASP A 9 22.57 37.83 -10.26
N LEU A 10 22.43 37.04 -11.32
CA LEU A 10 21.18 36.37 -11.65
C LEU A 10 20.93 35.28 -10.61
N VAL A 11 20.05 35.56 -9.65
CA VAL A 11 19.49 34.55 -8.74
C VAL A 11 18.83 33.46 -9.60
N PRO A 12 19.20 32.17 -9.47
CA PRO A 12 18.56 31.12 -10.23
C PRO A 12 17.08 31.05 -9.85
N THR A 13 16.19 31.32 -10.80
CA THR A 13 14.76 31.07 -10.62
C THR A 13 14.56 29.56 -10.40
N PRO A 14 13.84 29.14 -9.35
CA PRO A 14 13.57 27.72 -9.12
C PRO A 14 12.80 27.16 -10.33
N SER A 15 13.27 26.04 -10.85
CA SER A 15 12.60 25.33 -11.93
C SER A 15 11.14 25.07 -11.55
N PRO A 16 10.18 25.26 -12.48
CA PRO A 16 8.77 25.03 -12.19
C PRO A 16 8.56 23.56 -11.81
N ARG A 17 7.85 23.33 -10.70
CA ARG A 17 7.43 21.98 -10.29
C ARG A 17 6.63 21.32 -11.41
N LEU A 18 6.86 20.02 -11.62
CA LEU A 18 6.09 19.21 -12.54
C LEU A 18 4.61 19.22 -12.15
N ALA A 19 3.73 18.94 -13.12
CA ALA A 19 2.32 18.70 -12.80
C ALA A 19 2.21 17.46 -11.89
N PRO A 20 1.29 17.42 -10.91
CA PRO A 20 1.19 16.36 -9.91
C PRO A 20 1.18 14.93 -10.50
N THR A 21 0.45 14.74 -11.60
CA THR A 21 0.41 13.47 -12.32
C THR A 21 1.78 13.07 -12.84
N GLN A 22 2.48 13.98 -13.53
CA GLN A 22 3.80 13.70 -14.08
C GLN A 22 4.83 13.45 -12.98
N GLU A 23 4.80 14.26 -11.92
CA GLU A 23 5.68 14.11 -10.75
C GLU A 23 5.49 12.73 -10.11
N THR A 24 4.24 12.37 -9.79
CA THR A 24 3.92 11.08 -9.17
C THR A 24 4.41 9.89 -9.99
N TYR A 25 4.11 9.87 -11.30
CA TYR A 25 4.49 8.73 -12.13
C TYR A 25 5.99 8.72 -12.46
N ASN A 26 6.66 9.87 -12.49
CA ASN A 26 8.12 9.92 -12.59
C ASN A 26 8.79 9.34 -11.34
N GLU A 27 8.31 9.68 -10.15
CA GLU A 27 8.83 9.13 -8.89
C GLU A 27 8.60 7.61 -8.83
N LEU A 28 7.40 7.13 -9.13
CA LEU A 28 7.10 5.70 -9.14
C LEU A 28 7.92 4.93 -10.19
N GLN A 29 8.16 5.53 -11.36
CA GLN A 29 9.01 4.97 -12.41
C GLN A 29 10.48 4.93 -11.97
N MET A 30 10.98 5.99 -11.32
CA MET A 30 12.35 6.05 -10.80
C MET A 30 12.61 4.93 -9.79
N ALA A 31 11.66 4.69 -8.88
CA ALA A 31 11.75 3.58 -7.94
C ALA A 31 11.77 2.22 -8.67
N TYR A 32 10.89 2.03 -9.65
CA TYR A 32 10.84 0.81 -10.46
C TYR A 32 12.18 0.55 -11.17
N ASP A 33 12.71 1.55 -11.87
CA ASP A 33 13.96 1.42 -12.63
C ASP A 33 15.13 1.09 -11.71
N HIS A 34 15.23 1.80 -10.58
CA HIS A 34 16.24 1.55 -9.56
C HIS A 34 16.20 0.11 -9.03
N PHE A 35 15.03 -0.37 -8.62
CA PHE A 35 14.91 -1.73 -8.11
C PHE A 35 15.10 -2.78 -9.19
N ASN A 36 14.69 -2.51 -10.43
CA ASN A 36 14.93 -3.42 -11.55
C ASN A 36 16.43 -3.63 -11.75
N GLU A 37 17.21 -2.54 -11.80
CA GLU A 37 18.66 -2.60 -11.88
C GLU A 37 19.28 -3.36 -10.69
N ARG A 38 18.96 -2.94 -9.46
CA ARG A 38 19.66 -3.43 -8.24
C ARG A 38 19.26 -4.84 -7.82
N LEU A 39 18.00 -5.24 -8.02
CA LEU A 39 17.43 -6.48 -7.49
C LEU A 39 17.13 -7.51 -8.59
N PHE A 40 16.88 -7.07 -9.82
CA PHE A 40 16.51 -7.95 -10.93
C PHE A 40 17.53 -7.94 -12.08
N GLY A 41 18.61 -7.15 -11.99
CA GLY A 41 19.65 -7.09 -13.01
C GLY A 41 19.21 -6.39 -14.29
N GLY A 42 18.23 -5.49 -14.20
CA GLY A 42 17.70 -4.72 -15.32
C GLY A 42 16.88 -5.53 -16.32
N GLN A 43 16.49 -6.77 -15.99
CA GLN A 43 15.85 -7.68 -16.93
C GLN A 43 14.32 -7.53 -17.01
N LEU A 44 13.67 -6.86 -16.05
CA LEU A 44 12.21 -6.77 -16.06
C LEU A 44 11.74 -5.85 -17.19
N PRO A 45 10.72 -6.27 -17.99
CA PRO A 45 10.15 -5.41 -19.02
C PRO A 45 9.41 -4.24 -18.39
N SER A 46 9.27 -3.13 -19.11
CA SER A 46 8.41 -2.03 -18.65
C SER A 46 6.94 -2.47 -18.58
N CYS A 47 6.24 -1.96 -17.57
CA CYS A 47 4.81 -2.17 -17.37
C CYS A 47 4.12 -0.84 -17.03
N LEU A 48 2.80 -0.79 -17.08
CA LEU A 48 2.06 0.37 -16.57
C LEU A 48 1.99 0.31 -15.04
N ILE A 49 2.55 1.33 -14.39
CA ILE A 49 2.34 1.56 -12.96
C ILE A 49 1.05 2.35 -12.79
N THR A 50 0.11 1.86 -12.00
CA THR A 50 -1.18 2.53 -11.76
C THR A 50 -1.41 2.80 -10.27
N LEU A 51 -2.28 3.76 -9.97
CA LEU A 51 -2.74 4.01 -8.60
C LEU A 51 -4.16 3.49 -8.43
N GLN A 52 -4.35 2.51 -7.56
CA GLN A 52 -5.64 1.82 -7.37
C GLN A 52 -6.04 1.81 -5.90
N ARG A 53 -7.23 2.34 -5.60
CA ARG A 53 -7.74 2.39 -4.22
C ARG A 53 -8.56 1.14 -3.93
N GLU A 54 -7.90 0.13 -3.40
CA GLU A 54 -8.52 -1.12 -2.97
C GLU A 54 -8.49 -1.28 -1.44
N LYS A 55 -9.53 -1.86 -0.85
CA LYS A 55 -9.69 -1.84 0.62
C LYS A 55 -8.71 -2.73 1.39
N ARG A 56 -8.15 -3.76 0.75
CA ARG A 56 -7.44 -4.85 1.45
C ARG A 56 -6.14 -5.27 0.77
N THR A 57 -5.60 -4.40 -0.08
CA THR A 57 -4.47 -4.73 -0.94
C THR A 57 -3.53 -3.54 -0.99
N PHE A 58 -2.25 -3.77 -0.71
CA PHE A 58 -1.20 -2.75 -0.77
C PHE A 58 -0.81 -2.45 -2.23
N GLY A 59 -0.75 -3.49 -3.05
CA GLY A 59 -0.54 -3.43 -4.49
C GLY A 59 -0.90 -4.78 -5.13
N TYR A 60 -0.93 -4.81 -6.46
CA TYR A 60 -1.10 -6.08 -7.19
C TYR A 60 -0.48 -6.02 -8.58
N PHE A 61 -0.06 -7.18 -9.07
CA PHE A 61 0.37 -7.40 -10.43
C PHE A 61 -0.77 -7.97 -11.31
N SER A 62 -0.85 -7.52 -12.57
CA SER A 62 -1.72 -8.14 -13.59
C SER A 62 -1.00 -8.28 -14.92
N ALA A 63 -0.82 -9.52 -15.39
CA ALA A 63 -0.22 -9.81 -16.68
C ALA A 63 -1.09 -9.37 -17.87
N ALA A 64 -0.45 -8.85 -18.93
CA ALA A 64 -1.06 -8.45 -20.21
C ALA A 64 -2.36 -7.63 -20.03
N ARG A 65 -2.40 -6.77 -19.01
CA ARG A 65 -3.62 -6.08 -18.58
C ARG A 65 -4.07 -5.01 -19.56
N PHE A 66 -3.12 -4.34 -20.20
CA PHE A 66 -3.38 -3.21 -21.08
C PHE A 66 -2.91 -3.52 -22.50
N ALA A 67 -3.69 -3.07 -23.49
CA ALA A 67 -3.34 -3.17 -24.90
C ALA A 67 -3.03 -1.78 -25.47
N SER A 68 -2.08 -1.71 -26.40
CA SER A 68 -1.76 -0.49 -27.14
C SER A 68 -2.53 -0.44 -28.47
N LEU A 69 -2.42 0.69 -29.20
CA LEU A 69 -3.07 0.86 -30.50
C LEU A 69 -2.56 -0.09 -31.58
N ASP A 70 -1.34 -0.60 -31.45
CA ASP A 70 -0.77 -1.58 -32.40
C ASP A 70 -1.13 -3.03 -32.05
N GLY A 71 -1.91 -3.24 -30.99
CA GLY A 71 -2.34 -4.56 -30.53
C GLY A 71 -1.37 -5.28 -29.61
N SER A 72 -0.18 -4.74 -29.34
CA SER A 72 0.69 -5.23 -28.27
C SER A 72 0.05 -5.07 -26.89
N THR A 73 0.49 -5.88 -25.93
CA THR A 73 0.02 -5.79 -24.54
C THR A 73 1.18 -5.51 -23.59
N THR A 74 0.86 -4.93 -22.44
CA THR A 74 1.79 -4.71 -21.33
C THR A 74 1.11 -5.07 -20.00
N ASP A 75 1.92 -5.33 -18.99
CA ASP A 75 1.48 -5.70 -17.66
C ASP A 75 1.09 -4.47 -16.82
N GLU A 76 0.55 -4.72 -15.64
CA GLU A 76 0.24 -3.72 -14.62
C GLU A 76 0.96 -4.03 -13.31
N ILE A 77 1.55 -3.00 -12.70
CA ILE A 77 1.83 -2.96 -11.26
C ILE A 77 0.96 -1.86 -10.67
N ALA A 78 -0.09 -2.25 -9.95
CA ALA A 78 -0.97 -1.34 -9.25
C ALA A 78 -0.44 -1.08 -7.84
N MET A 79 -0.31 0.19 -7.47
CA MET A 79 0.07 0.64 -6.14
C MET A 79 -1.14 1.29 -5.46
N ASN A 80 -1.32 1.08 -4.16
CA ASN A 80 -2.44 1.67 -3.45
C ASN A 80 -2.05 2.95 -2.70
N PRO A 81 -2.45 4.14 -3.19
CA PRO A 81 -2.03 5.41 -2.60
C PRO A 81 -2.61 5.66 -1.21
N THR A 82 -3.62 4.89 -0.78
CA THR A 82 -4.21 5.02 0.56
C THR A 82 -3.27 4.59 1.70
N TYR A 83 -2.17 3.90 1.38
CA TYR A 83 -1.15 3.49 2.35
C TYR A 83 0.02 4.48 2.44
N PHE A 84 0.33 5.23 1.37
CA PHE A 84 1.59 5.98 1.24
C PHE A 84 1.87 6.94 2.40
N ALA A 85 0.83 7.55 2.97
CA ALA A 85 0.99 8.49 4.09
C ALA A 85 1.15 7.79 5.44
N VAL A 86 0.60 6.58 5.58
CA VAL A 86 0.35 5.93 6.87
C VAL A 86 1.25 4.73 7.13
N VAL A 87 1.96 4.25 6.11
CA VAL A 87 2.99 3.21 6.23
C VAL A 87 4.37 3.81 5.97
N PRO A 88 5.46 3.24 6.52
CA PRO A 88 6.83 3.65 6.17
C PRO A 88 7.05 3.67 4.66
N ILE A 89 7.83 4.60 4.12
CA ILE A 89 8.11 4.62 2.67
C ILE A 89 8.80 3.31 2.24
N ILE A 90 9.61 2.71 3.12
CA ILE A 90 10.21 1.39 2.92
C ILE A 90 9.14 0.32 2.65
N GLU A 91 8.00 0.33 3.34
CA GLU A 91 6.88 -0.59 3.10
C GLU A 91 6.20 -0.33 1.74
N THR A 92 6.11 0.94 1.33
CA THR A 92 5.59 1.31 0.01
C THR A 92 6.50 0.80 -1.11
N LEU A 93 7.82 0.95 -0.95
CA LEU A 93 8.81 0.45 -1.90
C LEU A 93 8.86 -1.09 -1.88
N GLN A 94 8.74 -1.71 -0.70
CA GLN A 94 8.64 -3.16 -0.54
C GLN A 94 7.45 -3.71 -1.32
N THR A 95 6.28 -3.05 -1.23
CA THR A 95 5.10 -3.41 -2.01
C THR A 95 5.39 -3.38 -3.51
N GLN A 96 6.07 -2.34 -4.02
CA GLN A 96 6.41 -2.28 -5.43
C GLN A 96 7.33 -3.45 -5.85
N VAL A 97 8.35 -3.76 -5.03
CA VAL A 97 9.30 -4.86 -5.29
C VAL A 97 8.64 -6.24 -5.19
N HIS A 98 7.66 -6.41 -4.32
CA HIS A 98 6.81 -7.60 -4.25
C HIS A 98 6.11 -7.84 -5.59
N GLU A 99 5.43 -6.82 -6.11
CA GLU A 99 4.75 -6.90 -7.41
C GLU A 99 5.72 -7.07 -8.58
N MET A 100 6.92 -6.47 -8.52
CA MET A 100 8.00 -6.73 -9.46
C MET A 100 8.47 -8.19 -9.44
N THR A 101 8.34 -8.89 -8.32
CA THR A 101 8.65 -10.32 -8.23
C THR A 101 7.59 -11.18 -8.90
N HIS A 102 6.32 -10.76 -8.86
CA HIS A 102 5.27 -11.37 -9.70
C HIS A 102 5.53 -11.13 -11.19
N LEU A 103 5.90 -9.91 -11.58
CA LEU A 103 6.30 -9.60 -12.96
C LEU A 103 7.47 -10.48 -13.40
N TRP A 104 8.53 -10.57 -12.58
CA TRP A 104 9.67 -11.45 -12.83
C TRP A 104 9.23 -12.89 -13.06
N GLN A 105 8.41 -13.45 -12.17
CA GLN A 105 7.99 -14.83 -12.27
C GLN A 105 7.13 -15.07 -13.52
N HIS A 106 6.29 -14.11 -13.90
CA HIS A 106 5.47 -14.22 -15.12
C HIS A 106 6.33 -14.35 -16.38
N HIS A 107 7.40 -13.55 -16.50
CA HIS A 107 8.24 -13.51 -17.71
C HIS A 107 9.39 -14.52 -17.71
N PHE A 108 9.93 -14.87 -16.54
CA PHE A 108 11.17 -15.65 -16.42
C PHE A 108 11.03 -16.92 -15.57
N GLY A 109 9.87 -17.12 -14.95
CA GLY A 109 9.60 -18.24 -14.06
C GLY A 109 8.37 -19.05 -14.48
N LYS A 110 7.82 -19.77 -13.52
CA LYS A 110 6.64 -20.62 -13.66
C LYS A 110 5.67 -20.32 -12.52
N PRO A 111 4.75 -19.36 -12.70
CA PRO A 111 3.76 -19.05 -11.68
C PRO A 111 2.91 -20.28 -11.35
N GLY A 112 2.47 -20.36 -10.10
CA GLY A 112 1.62 -21.43 -9.62
C GLY A 112 0.17 -21.31 -10.11
N ARG A 113 -0.72 -22.05 -9.45
CA ARG A 113 -2.17 -21.91 -9.67
C ARG A 113 -2.65 -20.53 -9.21
N GLY A 114 -3.45 -19.84 -10.01
CA GLY A 114 -4.17 -18.64 -9.59
C GLY A 114 -3.32 -17.63 -8.82
N ARG A 115 -3.69 -17.37 -7.56
CA ARG A 115 -3.00 -16.41 -6.65
C ARG A 115 -1.95 -17.06 -5.74
N TYR A 116 -1.62 -18.32 -5.98
CA TYR A 116 -0.71 -19.04 -5.11
C TYR A 116 0.74 -18.64 -5.34
N HIS A 117 1.36 -18.12 -4.28
CA HIS A 117 2.77 -17.81 -4.20
C HIS A 117 3.54 -19.10 -3.96
N ASN A 118 4.21 -19.61 -4.99
CA ASN A 118 4.92 -20.88 -4.93
C ASN A 118 6.36 -20.71 -4.43
N GLU A 119 7.07 -21.83 -4.32
CA GLU A 119 8.44 -21.86 -3.81
C GLU A 119 9.45 -21.15 -4.72
N GLU A 120 9.19 -21.03 -6.02
CA GLU A 120 10.06 -20.27 -6.94
C GLU A 120 9.95 -18.77 -6.68
N TRP A 121 8.72 -18.27 -6.51
CA TRP A 121 8.47 -16.89 -6.11
C TRP A 121 9.11 -16.60 -4.74
N ALA A 122 8.92 -17.49 -3.77
CA ALA A 122 9.48 -17.32 -2.43
C ALA A 122 11.02 -17.25 -2.43
N ARG A 123 11.67 -18.15 -3.18
CA ARG A 123 13.12 -18.11 -3.38
C ARG A 123 13.59 -16.83 -4.05
N LYS A 124 12.82 -16.29 -5.00
CA LYS A 124 13.16 -15.01 -5.64
C LYS A 124 13.09 -13.86 -4.64
N MET A 125 12.00 -13.75 -3.87
CA MET A 125 11.86 -12.75 -2.81
C MET A 125 13.05 -12.78 -1.85
N GLU A 126 13.41 -13.96 -1.35
CA GLU A 126 14.55 -14.10 -0.43
C GLU A 126 15.87 -13.67 -1.06
N SER A 127 16.09 -14.05 -2.33
CA SER A 127 17.31 -13.69 -3.05
C SER A 127 17.49 -12.18 -3.23
N ILE A 128 16.40 -11.40 -3.19
CA ILE A 128 16.41 -9.95 -3.30
C ILE A 128 16.32 -9.26 -1.93
N GLY A 129 16.33 -10.01 -0.83
CA GLY A 129 16.32 -9.47 0.53
C GLY A 129 14.93 -9.17 1.10
N LEU A 130 13.88 -9.76 0.55
CA LEU A 130 12.54 -9.76 1.12
C LEU A 130 12.18 -11.16 1.60
N MET A 131 11.69 -11.31 2.83
CA MET A 131 11.28 -12.60 3.37
C MET A 131 9.77 -12.76 3.25
N PRO A 132 9.27 -13.67 2.39
CA PRO A 132 7.86 -14.04 2.36
C PRO A 132 7.35 -14.51 3.72
N SER A 133 6.16 -14.05 4.09
CA SER A 133 5.49 -14.48 5.31
C SER A 133 3.98 -14.41 5.17
N SER A 134 3.30 -15.51 5.46
CA SER A 134 1.84 -15.57 5.57
C SER A 134 1.25 -14.65 6.66
N THR A 135 2.11 -14.03 7.48
CA THR A 135 1.73 -13.11 8.57
C THR A 135 2.37 -11.73 8.43
N GLY A 136 3.24 -11.52 7.43
CA GLY A 136 4.08 -10.32 7.33
C GLY A 136 5.15 -10.22 8.42
N GLN A 137 5.35 -11.28 9.21
CA GLN A 137 6.20 -11.32 10.40
C GLN A 137 7.10 -12.58 10.40
N PRO A 138 8.20 -12.59 11.16
CA PRO A 138 9.01 -13.79 11.35
C PRO A 138 8.19 -14.99 11.84
N GLY A 139 8.46 -16.18 11.29
CA GLY A 139 7.77 -17.43 11.63
C GLY A 139 6.50 -17.74 10.81
N GLY A 140 6.05 -16.83 9.94
CA GLY A 140 5.01 -17.14 8.95
C GLY A 140 5.46 -18.16 7.90
N ALA A 141 4.50 -18.82 7.25
CA ALA A 141 4.80 -19.69 6.11
C ALA A 141 5.37 -18.87 4.95
N ARG A 142 6.22 -19.48 4.11
CA ARG A 142 6.89 -18.82 2.97
C ARG A 142 6.07 -18.85 1.67
N THR A 143 5.01 -19.68 1.61
CA THR A 143 4.17 -19.88 0.43
C THR A 143 2.69 -19.91 0.82
N GLY A 144 1.78 -19.57 -0.10
CA GLY A 144 0.35 -19.49 0.19
C GLY A 144 -0.46 -18.73 -0.85
N ASP A 145 -1.79 -18.77 -0.72
CA ASP A 145 -2.72 -18.04 -1.62
C ASP A 145 -2.79 -16.53 -1.31
N SER A 146 -2.34 -16.12 -0.12
CA SER A 146 -2.21 -14.72 0.29
C SER A 146 -0.95 -14.59 1.11
N MET A 147 -0.03 -13.76 0.64
CA MET A 147 1.28 -13.58 1.25
C MET A 147 1.51 -12.10 1.51
N ALA A 148 2.14 -11.81 2.65
CA ALA A 148 2.87 -10.58 2.86
C ALA A 148 4.37 -10.92 2.88
N ASP A 149 5.18 -9.95 3.23
CA ASP A 149 6.62 -10.10 3.38
C ASP A 149 7.16 -9.04 4.34
N TYR A 150 8.43 -9.16 4.68
CA TYR A 150 9.16 -8.13 5.42
C TYR A 150 10.59 -8.05 4.91
N ALA A 151 11.16 -6.86 4.98
CA ALA A 151 12.54 -6.63 4.63
C ALA A 151 13.52 -7.39 5.56
N VAL A 152 14.50 -8.07 4.97
CA VAL A 152 15.56 -8.77 5.70
C VAL A 152 16.66 -7.78 6.07
N GLU A 153 17.03 -7.73 7.35
CA GLU A 153 18.13 -6.90 7.84
C GLU A 153 19.45 -7.23 7.12
N GLY A 154 20.16 -6.21 6.64
CA GLY A 154 21.37 -6.37 5.81
C GLY A 154 21.11 -6.96 4.41
N GLY A 155 19.84 -7.17 4.03
CA GLY A 155 19.45 -7.71 2.73
C GLY A 155 19.59 -6.72 1.57
N ARG A 156 19.58 -7.24 0.34
CA ARG A 156 19.76 -6.45 -0.89
C ARG A 156 18.68 -5.39 -1.08
N PHE A 157 17.43 -5.69 -0.72
CA PHE A 157 16.33 -4.74 -0.77
C PHE A 157 16.61 -3.50 0.08
N LEU A 158 17.03 -3.68 1.34
CA LEU A 158 17.35 -2.55 2.22
C LEU A 158 18.56 -1.75 1.75
N ALA A 159 19.59 -2.42 1.21
CA ALA A 159 20.71 -1.72 0.58
C ALA A 159 20.26 -0.88 -0.63
N ALA A 160 19.35 -1.40 -1.45
CA ALA A 160 18.78 -0.65 -2.57
C ALA A 160 17.87 0.50 -2.09
N CYS A 161 17.10 0.32 -1.01
CA CYS A 161 16.34 1.41 -0.40
C CYS A 161 17.24 2.54 0.12
N ASP A 162 18.32 2.19 0.82
CA ASP A 162 19.27 3.17 1.35
C ASP A 162 19.91 4.00 0.22
N GLU A 163 20.34 3.35 -0.86
CA GLU A 163 20.85 4.03 -2.06
C GLU A 163 19.81 4.95 -2.70
N LEU A 164 18.56 4.48 -2.84
CA LEU A 164 17.49 5.27 -3.46
C LEU A 164 17.12 6.49 -2.60
N LEU A 165 16.92 6.29 -1.30
CA LEU A 165 16.44 7.31 -0.37
C LEU A 165 17.50 8.36 -0.03
N THR A 166 18.79 8.00 -0.10
CA THR A 166 19.88 8.97 0.04
C THR A 166 20.17 9.74 -1.26
N ALA A 167 19.61 9.32 -2.39
CA ALA A 167 19.56 10.13 -3.61
C ALA A 167 18.45 11.20 -3.50
N ASN A 168 18.22 11.95 -4.58
CA ASN A 168 17.14 12.94 -4.65
C ASN A 168 15.75 12.30 -4.89
N PHE A 169 15.50 11.11 -4.35
CA PHE A 169 14.22 10.42 -4.49
C PHE A 169 13.20 10.91 -3.47
N THR A 170 11.97 11.12 -3.91
CA THR A 170 10.84 11.46 -3.05
C THR A 170 9.57 10.75 -3.51
N LEU A 171 8.60 10.65 -2.61
CA LEU A 171 7.19 10.53 -2.98
C LEU A 171 6.50 11.82 -2.57
N SER A 172 5.91 12.53 -3.53
CA SER A 172 5.42 13.89 -3.32
C SER A 172 3.92 13.97 -3.02
N TRP A 173 3.13 12.97 -3.44
CA TRP A 173 1.67 13.02 -3.38
C TRP A 173 1.08 11.88 -2.55
N TYR A 174 0.17 12.24 -1.66
CA TYR A 174 -0.38 11.36 -0.62
C TYR A 174 -1.91 11.43 -0.59
N ASP A 175 -2.56 10.28 -0.42
CA ASP A 175 -4.00 10.25 -0.09
C ASP A 175 -4.20 10.84 1.32
N ARG A 176 -5.08 11.84 1.42
CA ARG A 176 -5.35 12.56 2.66
C ARG A 176 -6.43 11.90 3.52
N PHE A 177 -7.07 10.82 3.06
CA PHE A 177 -8.18 10.17 3.75
C PHE A 177 -8.00 8.65 3.88
N PRO A 178 -6.84 8.17 4.40
CA PRO A 178 -6.61 6.76 4.62
C PRO A 178 -7.64 6.18 5.61
N SER A 179 -7.94 4.90 5.52
CA SER A 179 -8.83 4.26 6.50
C SER A 179 -8.10 3.98 7.81
N ALA A 180 -8.84 3.87 8.91
CA ALA A 180 -8.30 3.43 10.20
C ALA A 180 -7.55 2.09 10.09
N ASP A 181 -8.05 1.16 9.28
CA ASP A 181 -7.41 -0.14 9.07
C ASP A 181 -6.02 0.03 8.40
N HIS A 182 -5.87 0.98 7.47
CA HIS A 182 -4.58 1.27 6.84
C HIS A 182 -3.59 1.90 7.81
N VAL A 183 -4.06 2.78 8.71
CA VAL A 183 -3.22 3.35 9.78
C VAL A 183 -2.71 2.25 10.72
N ILE A 184 -3.60 1.33 11.12
CA ILE A 184 -3.23 0.18 11.97
C ILE A 184 -2.22 -0.72 11.25
N ALA A 185 -2.41 -0.98 9.96
CA ALA A 185 -1.45 -1.76 9.17
C ALA A 185 -0.07 -1.09 9.15
N GLY A 186 -0.03 0.24 8.98
CA GLY A 186 1.21 1.01 9.01
C GLY A 186 1.91 0.99 10.36
N GLN A 187 1.17 0.99 11.47
CA GLN A 187 1.73 0.84 12.82
C GLN A 187 2.31 -0.57 13.06
N ALA A 188 1.72 -1.59 12.44
CA ALA A 188 2.15 -2.98 12.56
C ALA A 188 3.27 -3.39 11.58
N SER A 189 3.65 -2.52 10.64
CA SER A 189 4.70 -2.80 9.66
C SER A 189 6.05 -3.03 10.34
N MET A 190 6.76 -4.07 9.90
CA MET A 190 8.12 -4.37 10.34
C MET A 190 9.12 -3.29 9.96
N ALA A 191 8.82 -2.49 8.93
CA ALA A 191 9.69 -1.42 8.50
C ALA A 191 9.89 -0.33 9.58
N ASN A 192 8.98 -0.21 10.55
CA ASN A 192 9.13 0.68 11.71
C ASN A 192 10.31 0.33 12.62
N HIS A 193 10.79 -0.91 12.57
CA HIS A 193 11.83 -1.42 13.47
C HIS A 193 13.22 -1.50 12.83
N ILE A 194 13.33 -1.16 11.54
CA ILE A 194 14.61 -1.13 10.82
C ILE A 194 15.48 -0.01 11.39
N GLN A 195 16.76 -0.33 11.63
CA GLN A 195 17.75 0.62 12.13
C GLN A 195 18.69 1.09 11.02
N GLY A 196 19.16 2.34 11.13
CA GLY A 196 20.22 2.87 10.26
C GLY A 196 19.80 3.25 8.84
N ILE A 197 18.50 3.23 8.51
CA ILE A 197 17.97 3.61 7.19
C ILE A 197 16.89 4.68 7.36
N GLU A 198 16.85 5.66 6.45
CA GLU A 198 15.82 6.69 6.42
C GLU A 198 14.45 6.14 5.99
N GLY A 199 13.37 6.88 6.26
CA GLY A 199 12.03 6.51 5.77
C GLY A 199 11.37 5.32 6.49
N THR A 200 11.90 4.88 7.63
CA THR A 200 11.37 3.78 8.44
C THR A 200 10.11 4.14 9.22
N LYS A 201 9.73 5.43 9.29
CA LYS A 201 8.49 5.89 9.91
C LYS A 201 7.48 6.31 8.85
N PRO A 202 6.16 6.17 9.10
CA PRO A 202 5.14 6.72 8.23
C PRO A 202 5.34 8.21 7.93
N PRO A 203 5.20 8.66 6.67
CA PRO A 203 5.33 10.08 6.32
C PRO A 203 4.45 11.01 7.15
N MET A 204 3.23 10.60 7.51
CA MET A 204 2.36 11.40 8.37
C MET A 204 2.90 11.58 9.81
N ALA A 205 3.80 10.71 10.26
CA ALA A 205 4.39 10.77 11.60
C ALA A 205 5.72 11.54 11.61
N SER A 206 6.39 11.65 10.46
CA SER A 206 7.70 12.32 10.32
C SER A 206 7.61 13.71 9.68
N ILE A 207 6.56 14.01 8.92
CA ILE A 207 6.42 15.27 8.18
C ILE A 207 5.23 16.08 8.75
N PRO A 208 5.48 17.21 9.45
CA PRO A 208 4.43 18.00 10.07
C PRO A 208 3.32 18.47 9.12
N ALA A 209 3.68 18.87 7.90
CA ALA A 209 2.70 19.30 6.89
C ALA A 209 1.76 18.15 6.46
N LEU A 210 2.26 16.91 6.40
CA LEU A 210 1.42 15.74 6.13
C LEU A 210 0.57 15.38 7.34
N ALA A 211 1.11 15.48 8.56
CA ALA A 211 0.35 15.25 9.79
C ALA A 211 -0.90 16.16 9.87
N GLU A 212 -0.79 17.41 9.44
CA GLU A 212 -1.92 18.36 9.36
C GLU A 212 -2.87 18.04 8.18
N ALA A 213 -2.32 17.65 7.03
CA ALA A 213 -3.09 17.44 5.82
C ALA A 213 -3.89 16.13 5.83
N VAL A 214 -3.34 15.05 6.41
CA VAL A 214 -3.87 13.69 6.40
C VAL A 214 -4.90 13.53 7.53
N LYS A 215 -6.10 13.10 7.17
CA LYS A 215 -7.28 12.95 8.02
C LYS A 215 -7.81 11.52 7.90
N PRO A 216 -7.31 10.59 8.74
CA PRO A 216 -7.78 9.22 8.72
C PRO A 216 -9.29 9.12 8.93
N THR A 217 -9.95 8.27 8.15
CA THR A 217 -11.40 8.04 8.21
C THR A 217 -11.74 6.80 9.02
N GLY A 218 -12.83 6.84 9.78
CA GLY A 218 -13.30 5.68 10.56
C GLY A 218 -12.63 5.49 11.92
N LEU A 219 -11.68 6.34 12.31
CA LEU A 219 -11.22 6.46 13.70
C LEU A 219 -12.28 7.20 14.52
N ALA A 220 -13.23 6.46 15.09
CA ALA A 220 -13.88 6.94 16.30
C ALA A 220 -12.79 7.03 17.37
N VAL A 221 -12.64 8.23 17.94
CA VAL A 221 -11.63 8.63 18.92
C VAL A 221 -11.52 7.58 20.04
N ALA A 222 -10.51 6.71 19.97
CA ALA A 222 -10.07 5.92 21.12
C ALA A 222 -9.12 6.79 21.93
N ALA A 223 -9.67 7.82 22.57
CA ALA A 223 -9.01 8.55 23.63
C ALA A 223 -9.77 8.26 24.92
N THR A 224 -9.27 7.29 25.68
CA THR A 224 -9.03 7.36 27.13
C THR A 224 -8.37 6.05 27.54
N ALA A 225 -7.14 6.17 28.02
CA ALA A 225 -6.49 5.10 28.73
C ALA A 225 -7.33 4.78 29.98
N GLY A 226 -7.81 3.55 30.05
CA GLY A 226 -8.36 2.94 31.25
C GLY A 226 -7.66 1.59 31.40
N GLU A 227 -6.90 1.45 32.47
CA GLU A 227 -6.34 0.20 32.94
C GLU A 227 -7.50 -0.78 33.18
N ASP A 228 -7.48 -1.91 32.48
CA ASP A 228 -7.80 -3.26 32.99
C ASP A 228 -8.05 -4.19 31.80
N GLY A 229 -7.18 -5.19 31.67
CA GLY A 229 -7.20 -6.17 30.61
C GLY A 229 -8.47 -7.02 30.63
N VAL A 230 -9.36 -6.78 29.69
CA VAL A 230 -10.40 -7.73 29.28
C VAL A 230 -10.43 -7.81 27.75
N LEU A 231 -10.25 -9.02 27.23
CA LEU A 231 -10.42 -9.36 25.82
C LEU A 231 -11.88 -9.17 25.42
N THR A 232 -12.19 -8.05 24.78
CA THR A 232 -13.49 -7.84 24.12
C THR A 232 -13.43 -8.34 22.68
N THR A 233 -14.38 -9.20 22.30
CA THR A 233 -14.66 -9.61 20.92
C THR A 233 -14.68 -8.42 19.96
N PRO A 234 -14.21 -8.59 18.70
CA PRO A 234 -14.07 -7.48 17.77
C PRO A 234 -15.43 -6.81 17.56
N ALA A 235 -15.53 -5.55 17.98
CA ALA A 235 -16.72 -4.73 17.78
C ALA A 235 -17.04 -4.69 16.27
N ASN A 236 -18.28 -5.06 15.92
CA ASN A 236 -18.75 -5.06 14.55
C ASN A 236 -18.64 -3.64 13.96
N ARG A 237 -17.66 -3.44 13.07
CA ARG A 237 -17.28 -2.16 12.45
C ARG A 237 -18.24 -1.70 11.34
N SER A 238 -19.35 -2.41 11.15
CA SER A 238 -20.42 -1.99 10.27
C SER A 238 -21.26 -0.94 10.99
N ASN A 239 -21.33 0.29 10.44
CA ASN A 239 -22.36 1.28 10.81
C ASN A 239 -23.79 0.82 10.45
N ARG A 240 -23.97 -0.47 10.13
CA ARG A 240 -25.23 -1.13 9.81
C ARG A 240 -25.43 -2.26 10.81
N VAL A 241 -26.61 -2.27 11.44
CA VAL A 241 -27.07 -3.37 12.29
C VAL A 241 -27.84 -4.37 11.44
N LYS A 242 -27.85 -5.63 11.87
CA LYS A 242 -28.60 -6.68 11.20
C LYS A 242 -30.04 -6.62 11.70
N TYR A 243 -30.99 -6.70 10.78
CA TYR A 243 -32.40 -6.84 11.07
C TYR A 243 -32.84 -8.20 10.55
N SER A 244 -33.52 -8.99 11.36
CA SER A 244 -33.98 -10.33 11.00
C SER A 244 -35.50 -10.43 11.11
N CYS A 245 -36.16 -10.98 10.09
CA CYS A 245 -37.58 -11.30 10.14
C CYS A 245 -37.80 -12.63 10.88
N SER A 246 -38.41 -12.58 12.05
CA SER A 246 -38.78 -13.75 12.87
C SER A 246 -40.15 -14.35 12.51
N GLY A 247 -40.89 -13.71 11.60
CA GLY A 247 -42.25 -14.10 11.24
C GLY A 247 -42.37 -15.09 10.08
N CYS A 248 -41.37 -15.17 9.20
CA CYS A 248 -41.39 -16.04 8.03
C CYS A 248 -40.73 -17.40 8.34
N LYS A 249 -41.21 -18.47 7.70
CA LYS A 249 -40.57 -19.80 7.79
C LYS A 249 -39.14 -19.78 7.25
N ASN A 250 -38.88 -18.95 6.25
CA ASN A 250 -37.55 -18.67 5.74
C ASN A 250 -37.07 -17.34 6.35
N PRO A 251 -36.10 -17.36 7.28
CA PRO A 251 -35.63 -16.14 7.92
C PRO A 251 -34.91 -15.26 6.89
N VAL A 252 -35.41 -14.04 6.72
CA VAL A 252 -34.78 -13.01 5.87
C VAL A 252 -34.02 -12.05 6.77
N SER A 253 -32.78 -11.74 6.41
CA SER A 253 -31.96 -10.74 7.10
C SER A 253 -31.61 -9.59 6.16
N VAL A 254 -31.65 -8.37 6.68
CA VAL A 254 -31.27 -7.14 5.96
C VAL A 254 -30.37 -6.28 6.85
N TRP A 255 -29.44 -5.54 6.24
CA TRP A 255 -28.50 -4.68 6.97
C TRP A 255 -28.78 -3.21 6.66
N GLY A 256 -28.97 -2.40 7.69
CA GLY A 256 -29.28 -0.98 7.55
C GLY A 256 -28.75 -0.16 8.71
N LYS A 257 -28.82 1.18 8.59
CA LYS A 257 -28.46 2.10 9.68
C LYS A 257 -29.21 1.73 10.98
N PRO A 258 -28.64 1.95 12.17
CA PRO A 258 -29.37 1.81 13.43
C PRO A 258 -30.68 2.62 13.44
N GLY A 259 -31.74 2.02 13.99
CA GLY A 259 -33.04 2.68 14.19
C GLY A 259 -34.00 2.69 13.00
N ILE A 260 -33.70 1.97 11.91
CA ILE A 260 -34.65 1.81 10.80
C ILE A 260 -35.80 0.90 11.25
N LYS A 261 -37.03 1.36 11.02
CA LYS A 261 -38.24 0.56 11.24
C LYS A 261 -38.57 -0.19 9.95
N LEU A 262 -38.43 -1.51 9.97
CA LEU A 262 -38.67 -2.38 8.82
C LEU A 262 -39.85 -3.30 9.08
N ILE A 263 -40.72 -3.44 8.08
CA ILE A 263 -41.86 -4.37 8.08
C ILE A 263 -41.65 -5.38 6.95
N CYS A 264 -41.84 -6.66 7.25
CA CYS A 264 -41.80 -7.71 6.24
C CYS A 264 -43.03 -7.66 5.34
N GLY A 265 -42.83 -7.60 4.02
CA GLY A 265 -43.93 -7.59 3.05
C GLY A 265 -44.76 -8.88 3.03
N GLU A 266 -44.16 -10.02 3.43
CA GLU A 266 -44.81 -11.32 3.47
C GLU A 266 -45.62 -11.52 4.75
N CYS A 267 -44.96 -11.54 5.91
CA CYS A 267 -45.63 -11.84 7.19
C CYS A 267 -46.18 -10.62 7.92
N ARG A 268 -45.95 -9.40 7.39
CA ARG A 268 -46.39 -8.12 7.96
C ARG A 268 -45.87 -7.80 9.38
N LYS A 269 -44.96 -8.61 9.93
CA LYS A 269 -44.30 -8.34 11.21
C LYS A 269 -43.10 -7.40 11.05
N SER A 270 -42.73 -6.74 12.13
CA SER A 270 -41.50 -5.94 12.18
C SER A 270 -40.28 -6.85 12.19
N PHE A 271 -39.17 -6.38 11.63
CA PHE A 271 -37.89 -7.06 11.80
C PHE A 271 -37.30 -6.76 13.20
N ASP A 272 -36.64 -7.75 13.77
CA ASP A 272 -35.93 -7.65 15.05
C ASP A 272 -34.46 -7.26 14.81
N VAL A 273 -33.92 -6.34 15.61
CA VAL A 273 -32.50 -5.96 15.56
C VAL A 273 -31.65 -7.05 16.20
N GLN A 274 -30.57 -7.45 15.53
CA GLN A 274 -29.54 -8.37 16.02
C GLN A 274 -28.19 -7.67 16.13
#